data_AF-A0A166G6D0-F1
#
_entry.id   AF-A0A166G6D0-F1
#
_cell.length_a   1.000
_cell.length_b   1.000
_cell.length_c   1.000
_cell.angle_alpha   90.00
_cell.angle_beta   90.00
_cell.angle_gamma   90.00
#
_symmetry.space_group_name_H-M   'P 1'
#
loop_
_entity.id
_entity.type
_entity.pdbx_description
1 polymer ?
#
loop_
_entity_poly.entity_id
_entity_poly.type
_entity_poly.pdbx_seq_one_letter_code
_entity_poly.pdbx_strand_id
1 'polypeptide(L)'
;MAAAITCPNGVRGKAGGIVFLVHGTASDGNGTWATGPYNLILPTVGYDICWVTLPGYALSNAVKSAEYVAYNIKALAARSATKKVFVIGWSQGSGLNIQWALDFFPSTQSLVSGFFSITGDFHGSGPANIACPALTVAGLCPESVFQQMQSSEFLRAQNISGGVNLVPTTSIFSNKDLVIAPEPVDSTLNGASNILMQDLSACGIGYNVDHLSAPYDSGVFGFVLNALTNGGAADVSTFDKAYCKGFASSTVNLNVQQLASTLLAAAVNAAASVLGPNKQYLSKSEPLLPTYVCQRYPNSGFSCTADVVA
;
A
#
# COMPACT_ATOMS: atom_id res chain seq x y z
N MET A 1 4.96 7.94 15.96
CA MET A 1 4.19 6.84 15.32
C MET A 1 2.72 6.80 15.78
N ALA A 2 2.41 6.80 17.09
CA ALA A 2 1.01 6.76 17.56
C ALA A 2 0.13 7.93 17.08
N ALA A 3 0.66 9.16 17.06
CA ALA A 3 -0.06 10.34 16.58
C ALA A 3 -0.30 10.37 15.04
N ALA A 4 0.21 9.36 14.31
CA ALA A 4 0.05 9.27 12.86
C ALA A 4 -1.24 8.55 12.45
N ILE A 5 -2.02 8.02 13.39
CA ILE A 5 -3.27 7.31 13.09
C ILE A 5 -4.47 8.23 13.24
N THR A 6 -5.33 8.19 12.23
CA THR A 6 -6.66 8.81 12.24
C THR A 6 -7.71 7.71 12.12
N CYS A 7 -8.65 7.66 13.06
CA CYS A 7 -9.85 6.82 12.97
C CYS A 7 -11.05 7.77 12.95
N PRO A 8 -11.63 8.13 11.78
CA PRO A 8 -12.59 9.24 11.66
C PRO A 8 -13.84 9.09 12.52
N ASN A 9 -14.28 7.86 12.76
CA ASN A 9 -15.45 7.56 13.59
C ASN A 9 -15.08 7.07 15.00
N GLY A 10 -13.79 7.11 15.36
CA GLY A 10 -13.23 6.40 16.50
C GLY A 10 -13.20 4.88 16.31
N VAL A 11 -12.70 4.15 17.31
CA VAL A 11 -12.79 2.69 17.38
C VAL A 11 -14.00 2.35 18.25
N ARG A 12 -15.07 1.83 17.63
CA ARG A 12 -16.36 1.57 18.29
C ARG A 12 -16.57 0.12 18.69
N GLY A 13 -15.57 -0.74 18.49
CA GLY A 13 -15.66 -2.16 18.82
C GLY A 13 -16.57 -2.92 17.86
N LYS A 14 -16.55 -2.54 16.58
CA LYS A 14 -17.36 -3.19 15.55
C LYS A 14 -16.96 -4.68 15.41
N ALA A 15 -17.94 -5.54 15.13
CA ALA A 15 -17.77 -6.99 15.13
C ALA A 15 -16.74 -7.50 14.10
N GLY A 16 -16.62 -6.83 12.94
CA GLY A 16 -15.59 -7.12 11.92
C GLY A 16 -14.19 -6.67 12.31
N GLY A 17 -14.04 -5.97 13.44
CA GLY A 17 -12.77 -5.42 13.92
C GLY A 17 -12.37 -4.13 13.20
N ILE A 18 -11.07 -3.87 13.19
CA ILE A 18 -10.49 -2.67 12.57
C ILE A 18 -9.90 -3.01 11.20
N VAL A 19 -10.22 -2.19 10.20
CA VAL A 19 -9.53 -2.14 8.91
C VAL A 19 -8.56 -0.97 8.93
N PHE A 20 -7.27 -1.30 8.78
CA PHE A 20 -6.15 -0.38 8.78
C PHE A 20 -5.70 -0.06 7.35
N LEU A 21 -5.86 1.19 6.92
CA LEU A 21 -5.56 1.65 5.57
C LEU A 21 -4.19 2.35 5.50
N VAL A 22 -3.38 2.00 4.51
CA VAL A 22 -2.03 2.54 4.29
C VAL A 22 -1.94 3.16 2.90
N HIS A 23 -1.67 4.47 2.84
CA HIS A 23 -1.64 5.24 1.58
C HIS A 23 -0.34 5.05 0.80
N GLY A 24 -0.35 5.48 -0.46
CA GLY A 24 0.76 5.36 -1.40
C GLY A 24 1.74 6.54 -1.41
N THR A 25 2.70 6.48 -2.32
CA THR A 25 3.71 7.53 -2.58
C THR A 25 3.05 8.88 -2.86
N ALA A 26 3.65 9.96 -2.34
CA ALA A 26 3.19 11.33 -2.53
C ALA A 26 1.71 11.54 -2.13
N SER A 27 1.22 10.86 -1.10
CA SER A 27 -0.14 11.07 -0.60
C SER A 27 -0.17 11.05 0.92
N ASP A 28 -1.34 11.21 1.52
CA ASP A 28 -1.55 10.94 2.94
C ASP A 28 -2.84 10.13 3.14
N GLY A 29 -3.02 9.60 4.35
CA GLY A 29 -4.17 8.76 4.63
C GLY A 29 -5.52 9.47 4.47
N ASN A 30 -5.59 10.78 4.73
CA ASN A 30 -6.83 11.53 4.54
C ASN A 30 -7.13 11.74 3.05
N GLY A 31 -6.15 12.20 2.28
CA GLY A 31 -6.27 12.43 0.85
C GLY A 31 -6.61 11.17 0.06
N THR A 32 -6.08 10.01 0.46
CA THR A 32 -6.41 8.74 -0.18
C THR A 32 -7.77 8.19 0.29
N TRP A 33 -8.05 8.16 1.59
CA TRP A 33 -9.12 7.29 2.11
C TRP A 33 -10.39 8.02 2.56
N ALA A 34 -10.32 9.31 2.93
CA ALA A 34 -11.41 9.97 3.66
C ALA A 34 -12.73 10.02 2.88
N THR A 35 -12.67 10.23 1.56
CA THR A 35 -13.83 10.30 0.66
C THR A 35 -14.00 9.04 -0.20
N GLY A 36 -13.21 7.99 0.07
CA GLY A 36 -13.22 6.75 -0.70
C GLY A 36 -14.21 5.71 -0.16
N PRO A 37 -14.47 4.64 -0.94
CA PRO A 37 -15.48 3.64 -0.60
C PRO A 37 -15.18 2.88 0.69
N TYR A 38 -13.91 2.70 1.04
CA TYR A 38 -13.48 2.03 2.26
C TYR A 38 -13.96 2.77 3.52
N ASN A 39 -13.86 4.10 3.55
CA ASN A 39 -14.36 4.88 4.69
C ASN A 39 -15.89 5.04 4.65
N LEU A 40 -16.49 5.12 3.46
CA LEU A 40 -17.92 5.39 3.33
C LEU A 40 -18.80 4.15 3.53
N ILE A 41 -18.33 2.97 3.12
CA ILE A 41 -19.14 1.74 3.10
C ILE A 41 -18.79 0.82 4.26
N LEU A 42 -17.52 0.54 4.52
CA LEU A 42 -17.13 -0.49 5.52
C LEU A 42 -17.68 -0.23 6.95
N PRO A 43 -17.81 1.01 7.46
CA PRO A 43 -18.46 1.27 8.75
C PRO A 43 -19.92 0.80 8.84
N THR A 44 -20.63 0.84 7.72
CA THR A 44 -22.04 0.42 7.60
C THR A 44 -22.20 -1.09 7.64
N VAL A 45 -21.15 -1.83 7.26
CA VAL A 45 -21.12 -3.30 7.24
C VAL A 45 -20.24 -3.90 8.35
N GLY A 46 -19.96 -3.12 9.40
CA GLY A 46 -19.45 -3.67 10.65
C GLY A 46 -17.94 -3.61 10.85
N TYR A 47 -17.23 -2.66 10.23
CA TYR A 47 -15.80 -2.43 10.47
C TYR A 47 -15.53 -1.04 11.05
N ASP A 48 -14.58 -0.95 11.97
CA ASP A 48 -13.97 0.32 12.38
C ASP A 48 -12.84 0.66 11.39
N ILE A 49 -12.75 1.92 10.94
CA ILE A 49 -11.77 2.33 9.93
C ILE A 49 -10.74 3.24 10.57
N CYS A 50 -9.47 2.96 10.28
CA CYS A 50 -8.34 3.79 10.65
C CYS A 50 -7.35 3.85 9.51
N TRP A 51 -6.66 4.98 9.34
CA TRP A 51 -5.57 5.11 8.38
C TRP A 51 -4.36 5.80 9.00
N VAL A 52 -3.20 5.54 8.44
CA VAL A 52 -1.93 6.17 8.85
C VAL A 52 -1.63 7.37 7.95
N THR A 53 -0.98 8.38 8.52
CA THR A 53 -0.25 9.44 7.79
C THR A 53 1.24 9.13 7.88
N LEU A 54 1.81 8.57 6.81
CA LEU A 54 3.23 8.24 6.75
C LEU A 54 4.08 9.52 6.64
N PRO A 55 5.32 9.51 7.14
CA PRO A 55 6.19 10.69 7.10
C PRO A 55 6.41 11.19 5.68
N GLY A 56 6.42 12.52 5.51
CA GLY A 56 6.74 13.15 4.24
C GLY A 56 5.85 12.71 3.08
N TYR A 57 4.57 12.42 3.33
CA TYR A 57 3.65 11.91 2.29
C TYR A 57 4.14 10.60 1.64
N ALA A 58 4.79 9.73 2.43
CA ALA A 58 5.49 8.52 1.95
C ALA A 58 6.62 8.80 0.92
N LEU A 59 7.20 10.01 0.94
CA LEU A 59 8.39 10.36 0.15
C LEU A 59 9.70 10.13 0.93
N SER A 60 9.61 9.96 2.26
CA SER A 60 10.72 9.54 3.12
C SER A 60 11.12 8.09 2.88
N ASN A 61 12.29 7.69 3.36
CA ASN A 61 12.75 6.31 3.44
C ASN A 61 11.60 5.33 3.81
N ALA A 62 11.27 4.42 2.89
CA ALA A 62 10.18 3.46 2.97
C ALA A 62 10.32 2.49 4.15
N VAL A 63 11.55 2.26 4.66
CA VAL A 63 11.76 1.55 5.92
C VAL A 63 11.10 2.28 7.08
N LYS A 64 11.25 3.61 7.15
CA LYS A 64 10.61 4.42 8.20
C LYS A 64 9.10 4.39 8.05
N SER A 65 8.58 4.45 6.83
CA SER A 65 7.16 4.23 6.58
C SER A 65 6.69 2.84 7.07
N ALA A 66 7.44 1.78 6.81
CA ALA A 66 7.14 0.43 7.29
C ALA A 66 7.18 0.29 8.82
N GLU A 67 8.08 1.00 9.52
CA GLU A 67 8.08 1.06 10.99
C GLU A 67 6.77 1.66 11.53
N TYR A 68 6.23 2.70 10.87
CA TYR A 68 4.91 3.27 11.23
C TYR A 68 3.79 2.25 11.02
N VAL A 69 3.84 1.46 9.94
CA VAL A 69 2.85 0.40 9.69
C VAL A 69 2.95 -0.69 10.76
N ALA A 70 4.14 -1.22 11.04
CA ALA A 70 4.36 -2.27 12.04
C ALA A 70 3.91 -1.84 13.45
N TYR A 71 4.24 -0.61 13.85
CA TYR A 71 3.81 -0.04 15.13
C TYR A 71 2.28 0.03 15.22
N ASN A 72 1.62 0.51 14.16
CA ASN A 72 0.18 0.75 14.18
C ASN A 72 -0.66 -0.52 13.99
N ILE A 73 -0.14 -1.56 13.32
CA ILE A 73 -0.74 -2.90 13.36
C ILE A 73 -0.89 -3.35 14.82
N LYS A 74 0.19 -3.27 15.61
CA LYS A 74 0.16 -3.67 17.03
C LYS A 74 -0.81 -2.82 17.85
N ALA A 75 -0.75 -1.50 17.69
CA ALA A 75 -1.58 -0.57 18.44
C ALA A 75 -3.07 -0.73 18.13
N LEU A 76 -3.43 -0.93 16.86
CA LEU A 76 -4.82 -1.12 16.45
C LEU A 76 -5.32 -2.53 16.80
N ALA A 77 -4.53 -3.57 16.62
CA ALA A 77 -4.92 -4.93 16.99
C ALA A 77 -5.28 -5.04 18.48
N ALA A 78 -4.53 -4.37 19.37
CA ALA A 78 -4.85 -4.32 20.80
C ALA A 78 -6.24 -3.70 21.10
N ARG A 79 -6.64 -2.71 20.29
CA ARG A 79 -7.91 -1.96 20.40
C ARG A 79 -9.07 -2.62 19.65
N SER A 80 -8.76 -3.51 18.70
CA SER A 80 -9.75 -4.21 17.89
C SER A 80 -10.55 -5.22 18.71
N ALA A 81 -11.84 -5.36 18.41
CA ALA A 81 -12.71 -6.37 19.02
C ALA A 81 -12.22 -7.80 18.74
N THR A 82 -11.61 -8.02 17.57
CA THR A 82 -11.11 -9.33 17.12
C THR A 82 -9.67 -9.61 17.58
N LYS A 83 -9.02 -8.67 18.27
CA LYS A 83 -7.59 -8.69 18.61
C LYS A 83 -6.64 -8.79 17.41
N LYS A 84 -7.17 -8.60 16.21
CA LYS A 84 -6.46 -8.54 14.93
C LYS A 84 -6.98 -7.36 14.12
N VAL A 85 -6.24 -7.02 13.07
CA VAL A 85 -6.66 -6.04 12.06
C VAL A 85 -6.70 -6.67 10.68
N PHE A 86 -7.55 -6.15 9.83
CA PHE A 86 -7.37 -6.25 8.40
C PHE A 86 -6.51 -5.09 7.93
N VAL A 87 -5.61 -5.30 6.97
CA VAL A 87 -4.76 -4.23 6.45
C VAL A 87 -5.00 -4.07 4.95
N ILE A 88 -5.28 -2.86 4.50
CA ILE A 88 -5.41 -2.52 3.08
C ILE A 88 -4.31 -1.52 2.73
N GLY A 89 -3.56 -1.80 1.68
CA GLY A 89 -2.56 -0.89 1.14
C GLY A 89 -2.91 -0.46 -0.27
N TRP A 90 -2.45 0.73 -0.65
CA TRP A 90 -2.41 1.17 -2.03
C TRP A 90 -1.00 1.59 -2.44
N SER A 91 -0.55 1.20 -3.65
CA SER A 91 0.76 1.59 -4.19
C SER A 91 1.89 1.21 -3.21
N GLN A 92 2.87 2.10 -2.97
CA GLN A 92 3.95 1.90 -1.98
C GLN A 92 3.46 1.45 -0.60
N GLY A 93 2.31 1.95 -0.15
CA GLY A 93 1.71 1.56 1.12
C GLY A 93 1.45 0.06 1.19
N SER A 94 1.12 -0.53 0.04
CA SER A 94 0.94 -1.95 -0.15
C SER A 94 2.26 -2.70 -0.40
N GLY A 95 2.90 -2.42 -1.55
CA GLY A 95 3.98 -3.24 -2.10
C GLY A 95 5.26 -3.21 -1.28
N LEU A 96 5.52 -2.08 -0.61
CA LEU A 96 6.69 -1.89 0.23
C LEU A 96 6.31 -1.86 1.71
N ASN A 97 5.46 -0.91 2.15
CA ASN A 97 5.38 -0.59 3.57
C ASN A 97 4.71 -1.69 4.40
N ILE A 98 3.59 -2.27 3.94
CA ILE A 98 2.93 -3.39 4.64
C ILE A 98 3.76 -4.66 4.53
N GLN A 99 4.25 -5.00 3.34
CA GLN A 99 4.99 -6.24 3.13
C GLN A 99 6.30 -6.26 3.94
N TRP A 100 7.06 -5.16 3.94
CA TRP A 100 8.22 -4.98 4.81
C TRP A 100 7.87 -5.09 6.29
N ALA A 101 6.76 -4.49 6.72
CA ALA A 101 6.30 -4.56 8.10
C ALA A 101 5.93 -6.00 8.54
N LEU A 102 5.38 -6.80 7.62
CA LEU A 102 5.07 -8.20 7.87
C LEU A 102 6.33 -9.07 7.91
N ASP A 103 7.34 -8.77 7.09
CA ASP A 103 8.57 -9.56 7.00
C ASP A 103 9.57 -9.25 8.12
N PHE A 104 9.95 -7.98 8.28
CA PHE A 104 11.01 -7.58 9.22
C PHE A 104 10.52 -7.37 10.66
N PHE A 105 9.19 -7.35 10.88
CA PHE A 105 8.60 -7.29 12.21
C PHE A 105 7.62 -8.45 12.45
N PRO A 106 8.03 -9.72 12.33
CA PRO A 106 7.13 -10.89 12.17
C PRO A 106 6.07 -11.06 13.28
N SER A 107 6.29 -10.47 14.46
CA SER A 107 5.26 -10.30 15.49
C SER A 107 3.93 -9.69 14.98
N THR A 108 3.95 -8.91 13.89
CA THR A 108 2.77 -8.32 13.24
C THR A 108 1.90 -9.37 12.55
N GLN A 109 2.46 -10.46 12.04
CA GLN A 109 1.73 -11.47 11.24
C GLN A 109 0.59 -12.10 12.05
N SER A 110 0.84 -12.42 13.33
CA SER A 110 -0.20 -12.98 14.23
C SER A 110 -1.37 -12.02 14.50
N LEU A 111 -1.18 -10.72 14.23
CA LEU A 111 -2.13 -9.65 14.48
C LEU A 111 -2.87 -9.20 13.22
N VAL A 112 -2.55 -9.78 12.06
CA VAL A 112 -3.20 -9.45 10.78
C VAL A 112 -4.06 -10.62 10.33
N SER A 113 -5.36 -10.37 10.19
CA SER A 113 -6.32 -11.36 9.69
C SER A 113 -6.25 -11.53 8.18
N GLY A 114 -5.90 -10.46 7.46
CA GLY A 114 -5.72 -10.47 6.02
C GLY A 114 -5.11 -9.17 5.52
N PHE A 115 -4.38 -9.25 4.41
CA PHE A 115 -3.76 -8.15 3.72
C PHE A 115 -4.34 -8.02 2.30
N PHE A 116 -4.89 -6.85 1.99
CA PHE A 116 -5.45 -6.54 0.67
C PHE A 116 -4.59 -5.49 -0.01
N SER A 117 -3.90 -5.89 -1.06
CA SER A 117 -3.04 -5.04 -1.87
C SER A 117 -3.82 -4.48 -3.04
N ILE A 118 -3.83 -3.15 -3.18
CA ILE A 118 -4.37 -2.43 -4.33
C ILE A 118 -3.18 -1.85 -5.09
N THR A 119 -2.94 -2.36 -6.30
CA THR A 119 -1.85 -1.92 -7.20
C THR A 119 -0.51 -1.77 -6.46
N GLY A 120 -0.19 -2.78 -5.64
CA GLY A 120 1.00 -2.78 -4.78
C GLY A 120 2.25 -3.24 -5.52
N ASP A 121 3.28 -2.44 -5.46
CA ASP A 121 4.56 -2.58 -6.15
C ASP A 121 5.55 -3.52 -5.45
N PHE A 122 5.18 -4.80 -5.27
CA PHE A 122 6.02 -5.80 -4.59
C PHE A 122 7.37 -6.03 -5.28
N HIS A 123 7.45 -5.82 -6.58
CA HIS A 123 8.71 -5.86 -7.36
C HIS A 123 9.16 -4.49 -7.84
N GLY A 124 8.56 -3.41 -7.31
CA GLY A 124 8.86 -2.03 -7.67
C GLY A 124 8.13 -1.57 -8.92
N SER A 125 8.71 -0.58 -9.60
CA SER A 125 8.11 0.05 -10.76
C SER A 125 9.17 0.37 -11.81
N GLY A 126 8.96 -0.09 -13.05
CA GLY A 126 9.74 0.31 -14.21
C GLY A 126 9.78 1.83 -14.41
N PRO A 127 8.65 2.55 -14.36
CA PRO A 127 8.63 4.02 -14.34
C PRO A 127 9.50 4.65 -13.24
N ALA A 128 9.58 4.06 -12.05
CA ALA A 128 10.44 4.57 -10.98
C ALA A 128 11.95 4.51 -11.35
N ASN A 129 12.37 3.51 -12.13
CA ASN A 129 13.77 3.38 -12.59
C ASN A 129 14.25 4.60 -13.38
N ILE A 130 13.35 5.27 -14.11
CA ILE A 130 13.65 6.47 -14.88
C ILE A 130 13.22 7.77 -14.17
N ALA A 131 12.30 7.69 -13.22
CA ALA A 131 11.77 8.85 -12.49
C ALA A 131 12.86 9.61 -11.76
N CYS A 132 13.70 8.95 -10.94
CA CYS A 132 14.76 9.70 -10.25
C CYS A 132 15.79 10.29 -11.21
N PRO A 133 16.39 9.54 -12.17
CA PRO A 133 17.32 10.15 -13.13
C PRO A 133 16.73 11.32 -13.93
N ALA A 134 15.43 11.25 -14.29
CA ALA A 134 14.77 12.27 -15.11
C ALA A 134 14.20 13.46 -14.33
N LEU A 135 13.80 13.28 -13.07
CA LEU A 135 13.10 14.28 -12.25
C LEU A 135 14.00 14.95 -11.21
N THR A 136 15.31 14.69 -11.23
CA THR A 136 16.20 15.28 -10.22
C THR A 136 16.20 16.80 -10.26
N VAL A 137 15.96 17.42 -9.10
CA VAL A 137 16.30 18.84 -8.88
C VAL A 137 17.70 18.88 -8.28
N ALA A 138 18.69 19.30 -9.07
CA ALA A 138 20.10 19.32 -8.66
C ALA A 138 20.65 17.95 -8.21
N GLY A 139 20.23 16.87 -8.88
CA GLY A 139 20.67 15.50 -8.58
C GLY A 139 19.98 14.83 -7.38
N LEU A 140 18.88 15.41 -6.88
CA LEU A 140 18.14 14.91 -5.73
C LEU A 140 16.77 14.32 -6.11
N CYS A 141 16.42 13.17 -5.53
CA CYS A 141 15.14 12.48 -5.71
C CYS A 141 14.59 12.03 -4.34
N PRO A 142 13.26 11.90 -4.16
CA PRO A 142 12.71 11.31 -2.96
C PRO A 142 13.29 9.92 -2.64
N GLU A 143 13.62 9.70 -1.38
CA GLU A 143 14.22 8.46 -0.87
C GLU A 143 13.40 7.22 -1.22
N SER A 144 12.07 7.28 -1.05
CA SER A 144 11.20 6.15 -1.37
C SER A 144 11.10 5.84 -2.85
N VAL A 145 11.36 6.82 -3.75
CA VAL A 145 11.32 6.58 -5.20
C VAL A 145 12.54 5.76 -5.63
N PHE A 146 13.72 5.97 -5.02
CA PHE A 146 14.84 5.05 -5.19
C PHE A 146 14.49 3.63 -4.72
N GLN A 147 13.82 3.51 -3.58
CA GLN A 147 13.47 2.21 -3.01
C GLN A 147 12.37 1.48 -3.80
N GLN A 148 11.57 2.19 -4.60
CA GLN A 148 10.58 1.63 -5.53
C GLN A 148 11.17 1.24 -6.90
N MET A 149 12.45 1.54 -7.17
CA MET A 149 13.12 1.04 -8.39
C MET A 149 13.24 -0.47 -8.32
N GLN A 150 12.98 -1.17 -9.43
CA GLN A 150 12.99 -2.64 -9.47
C GLN A 150 14.34 -3.26 -9.08
N SER A 151 15.43 -2.50 -9.22
CA SER A 151 16.79 -2.92 -8.85
C SER A 151 17.25 -2.42 -7.47
N SER A 152 16.35 -1.89 -6.65
CA SER A 152 16.70 -1.31 -5.35
C SER A 152 17.19 -2.35 -4.36
N GLU A 153 18.12 -1.97 -3.49
CA GLU A 153 18.59 -2.78 -2.37
C GLU A 153 17.45 -3.07 -1.39
N PHE A 154 16.50 -2.14 -1.24
CA PHE A 154 15.26 -2.32 -0.48
C PHE A 154 14.45 -3.50 -1.01
N LEU A 155 14.08 -3.52 -2.30
CA LEU A 155 13.26 -4.59 -2.85
C LEU A 155 14.03 -5.90 -2.93
N ARG A 156 15.35 -5.84 -3.18
CA ARG A 156 16.21 -7.01 -3.07
C ARG A 156 16.19 -7.61 -1.66
N ALA A 157 16.24 -6.79 -0.61
CA ALA A 157 16.15 -7.25 0.78
C ALA A 157 14.75 -7.79 1.13
N GLN A 158 13.70 -7.08 0.73
CA GLN A 158 12.31 -7.48 0.97
C GLN A 158 12.01 -8.84 0.33
N ASN A 159 12.39 -9.02 -0.94
CA ASN A 159 11.94 -10.18 -1.71
C ASN A 159 12.73 -11.47 -1.43
N ILE A 160 13.76 -11.45 -0.56
CA ILE A 160 14.41 -12.68 -0.09
C ILE A 160 13.44 -13.56 0.71
N SER A 161 12.64 -12.97 1.61
CA SER A 161 11.63 -13.70 2.41
C SER A 161 10.22 -13.14 2.30
N GLY A 162 10.08 -11.85 2.01
CA GLY A 162 8.82 -11.18 1.75
C GLY A 162 8.32 -11.29 0.31
N GLY A 163 8.99 -12.04 -0.58
CA GLY A 163 8.52 -12.29 -1.96
C GLY A 163 7.34 -13.26 -2.07
N VAL A 164 6.67 -13.56 -0.95
CA VAL A 164 5.52 -14.46 -0.80
C VAL A 164 4.49 -13.84 0.14
N ASN A 165 3.26 -14.35 0.15
CA ASN A 165 2.29 -13.93 1.14
C ASN A 165 2.68 -14.40 2.56
N LEU A 166 2.79 -13.46 3.49
CA LEU A 166 3.15 -13.75 4.89
C LEU A 166 1.92 -13.93 5.80
N VAL A 167 0.75 -13.55 5.28
CA VAL A 167 -0.59 -13.70 5.87
C VAL A 167 -1.56 -14.04 4.73
N PRO A 168 -2.85 -14.35 4.98
CA PRO A 168 -3.83 -14.40 3.90
C PRO A 168 -3.84 -13.09 3.12
N THR A 169 -3.46 -13.15 1.84
CA THR A 169 -3.27 -11.94 1.02
C THR A 169 -4.08 -12.04 -0.27
N THR A 170 -4.72 -10.93 -0.62
CA THR A 170 -5.29 -10.70 -1.95
C THR A 170 -4.52 -9.56 -2.60
N SER A 171 -3.97 -9.76 -3.79
CA SER A 171 -3.35 -8.70 -4.59
C SER A 171 -4.24 -8.37 -5.77
N ILE A 172 -4.67 -7.13 -5.89
CA ILE A 172 -5.60 -6.66 -6.92
C ILE A 172 -4.88 -5.60 -7.74
N PHE A 173 -4.77 -5.82 -9.05
CA PHE A 173 -4.01 -4.95 -9.94
C PHE A 173 -4.61 -4.90 -11.34
N SER A 174 -4.06 -4.05 -12.20
CA SER A 174 -4.62 -3.71 -13.50
C SER A 174 -3.54 -3.64 -14.56
N ASN A 175 -3.80 -4.24 -15.74
CA ASN A 175 -2.91 -4.07 -16.90
C ASN A 175 -3.01 -2.68 -17.56
N LYS A 176 -3.83 -1.78 -17.00
CA LYS A 176 -3.92 -0.36 -17.36
C LYS A 176 -3.14 0.53 -16.40
N ASP A 177 -2.51 -0.04 -15.38
CA ASP A 177 -1.59 0.68 -14.52
C ASP A 177 -0.32 1.05 -15.30
N LEU A 178 -0.03 2.36 -15.37
CA LEU A 178 1.16 2.90 -16.02
C LEU A 178 2.17 3.45 -15.00
N VAL A 179 1.84 3.40 -13.71
CA VAL A 179 2.70 3.84 -12.62
C VAL A 179 3.47 2.65 -12.07
N ILE A 180 2.80 1.51 -11.90
CA ILE A 180 3.41 0.22 -11.56
C ILE A 180 3.36 -0.61 -12.83
N ALA A 181 4.53 -0.82 -13.44
CA ALA A 181 4.65 -1.52 -14.71
C ALA A 181 6.05 -2.15 -14.85
N PRO A 182 6.14 -3.39 -15.38
CA PRO A 182 5.08 -4.12 -16.10
C PRO A 182 4.11 -4.91 -15.20
N GLU A 183 2.81 -4.74 -15.45
CA GLU A 183 1.76 -5.61 -14.92
C GLU A 183 1.51 -6.81 -15.85
N PRO A 184 1.22 -8.01 -15.30
CA PRO A 184 0.87 -8.32 -13.91
C PRO A 184 2.07 -8.57 -12.97
N VAL A 185 3.31 -8.42 -13.46
CA VAL A 185 4.51 -8.92 -12.76
C VAL A 185 4.77 -8.16 -11.47
N ASP A 186 4.73 -6.83 -11.52
CA ASP A 186 5.15 -6.00 -10.39
C ASP A 186 4.20 -6.05 -9.18
N SER A 187 2.90 -6.29 -9.42
CA SER A 187 1.90 -6.46 -8.36
C SER A 187 1.57 -7.90 -7.98
N THR A 188 2.14 -8.89 -8.65
CA THR A 188 1.94 -10.30 -8.27
C THR A 188 2.73 -10.62 -7.00
N LEU A 189 2.11 -11.34 -6.06
CA LEU A 189 2.78 -11.88 -4.88
C LEU A 189 2.58 -13.39 -4.81
N ASN A 190 3.67 -14.15 -4.67
CA ASN A 190 3.60 -15.62 -4.64
C ASN A 190 2.74 -16.10 -3.47
N GLY A 191 1.82 -17.04 -3.73
CA GLY A 191 0.91 -17.60 -2.74
C GLY A 191 -0.30 -16.71 -2.37
N ALA A 192 -0.38 -15.48 -2.88
CA ALA A 192 -1.56 -14.64 -2.74
C ALA A 192 -2.67 -15.01 -3.75
N SER A 193 -3.89 -14.58 -3.48
CA SER A 193 -4.96 -14.49 -4.49
C SER A 193 -4.67 -13.29 -5.38
N ASN A 194 -4.01 -13.52 -6.53
CA ASN A 194 -3.62 -12.47 -7.48
C ASN A 194 -4.74 -12.25 -8.50
N ILE A 195 -5.33 -11.05 -8.49
CA ILE A 195 -6.51 -10.68 -9.26
C ILE A 195 -6.13 -9.59 -10.25
N LEU A 196 -6.05 -9.97 -11.53
CA LEU A 196 -6.01 -9.01 -12.63
C LEU A 196 -7.44 -8.55 -12.94
N MET A 197 -7.73 -7.26 -12.79
CA MET A 197 -9.08 -6.73 -13.00
C MET A 197 -9.64 -7.01 -14.41
N GLN A 198 -8.76 -7.11 -15.41
CA GLN A 198 -9.12 -7.41 -16.80
C GLN A 198 -9.30 -8.91 -17.11
N ASP A 199 -9.10 -9.82 -16.15
CA ASP A 199 -9.38 -11.24 -16.36
C ASP A 199 -10.88 -11.47 -16.56
N LEU A 200 -11.23 -12.42 -17.44
CA LEU A 200 -12.63 -12.80 -17.71
C LEU A 200 -13.34 -13.34 -16.47
N SER A 201 -12.61 -13.97 -15.57
CA SER A 201 -13.12 -14.45 -14.28
C SER A 201 -13.40 -13.28 -13.31
N ALA A 202 -12.71 -12.15 -13.44
CA ALA A 202 -12.94 -10.90 -12.74
C ALA A 202 -13.91 -9.98 -13.52
N CYS A 203 -13.50 -8.75 -13.86
CA CYS A 203 -14.34 -7.76 -14.53
C CYS A 203 -14.22 -7.76 -16.08
N GLY A 204 -13.31 -8.55 -16.64
CA GLY A 204 -13.19 -8.79 -18.07
C GLY A 204 -12.32 -7.79 -18.83
N ILE A 205 -11.93 -8.17 -20.05
CA ILE A 205 -10.87 -7.51 -20.84
C ILE A 205 -11.09 -6.01 -21.10
N GLY A 206 -12.35 -5.56 -21.11
CA GLY A 206 -12.72 -4.16 -21.33
C GLY A 206 -12.72 -3.30 -20.06
N TYR A 207 -12.47 -3.89 -18.88
CA TYR A 207 -12.53 -3.16 -17.62
C TYR A 207 -11.39 -2.14 -17.53
N ASN A 208 -11.74 -0.89 -17.23
CA ASN A 208 -10.80 0.23 -17.24
C ASN A 208 -10.65 0.80 -15.82
N VAL A 209 -9.48 0.56 -15.24
CA VAL A 209 -9.08 1.08 -13.93
C VAL A 209 -7.57 1.29 -13.98
N ASP A 210 -7.12 2.51 -13.74
CA ASP A 210 -5.70 2.87 -13.67
C ASP A 210 -5.21 2.91 -12.21
N HIS A 211 -3.93 3.24 -12.01
CA HIS A 211 -3.31 3.31 -10.68
C HIS A 211 -4.04 4.22 -9.69
N LEU A 212 -4.47 5.39 -10.16
CA LEU A 212 -5.00 6.48 -9.32
C LEU A 212 -6.50 6.30 -9.03
N SER A 213 -7.21 5.62 -9.94
CA SER A 213 -8.62 5.26 -9.77
C SER A 213 -8.82 3.98 -8.96
N ALA A 214 -7.84 3.06 -8.95
CA ALA A 214 -7.90 1.78 -8.23
C ALA A 214 -8.39 1.87 -6.76
N PRO A 215 -7.93 2.80 -5.89
CA PRO A 215 -8.42 2.90 -4.52
C PRO A 215 -9.88 3.38 -4.40
N TYR A 216 -10.50 3.83 -5.50
CA TYR A 216 -11.88 4.31 -5.55
C TYR A 216 -12.78 3.44 -6.44
N ASP A 217 -12.22 2.46 -7.14
CA ASP A 217 -12.90 1.62 -8.09
C ASP A 217 -13.86 0.64 -7.40
N SER A 218 -15.07 0.48 -7.94
CA SER A 218 -16.08 -0.37 -7.35
C SER A 218 -15.76 -1.86 -7.48
N GLY A 219 -15.15 -2.29 -8.59
CA GLY A 219 -14.70 -3.67 -8.79
C GLY A 219 -13.60 -4.06 -7.81
N VAL A 220 -12.58 -3.20 -7.66
CA VAL A 220 -11.51 -3.37 -6.67
C VAL A 220 -12.09 -3.45 -5.26
N PHE A 221 -12.96 -2.51 -4.88
CA PHE A 221 -13.64 -2.54 -3.59
C PHE A 221 -14.44 -3.83 -3.38
N GLY A 222 -15.15 -4.31 -4.41
CA GLY A 222 -15.92 -5.55 -4.36
C GLY A 222 -15.06 -6.78 -4.05
N PHE A 223 -13.87 -6.87 -4.63
CA PHE A 223 -12.91 -7.93 -4.30
C PHE A 223 -12.37 -7.82 -2.87
N VAL A 224 -12.09 -6.60 -2.39
CA VAL A 224 -11.70 -6.41 -0.99
C VAL A 224 -12.84 -6.82 -0.04
N LEU A 225 -14.08 -6.45 -0.35
CA LEU A 225 -15.23 -6.84 0.47
C LEU A 225 -15.43 -8.37 0.47
N ASN A 226 -15.33 -9.01 -0.70
CA ASN A 226 -15.37 -10.47 -0.81
C ASN A 226 -14.32 -11.12 0.11
N ALA A 227 -13.09 -10.64 0.05
CA ALA A 227 -11.98 -11.15 0.84
C ALA A 227 -12.15 -10.91 2.35
N LEU A 228 -12.65 -9.72 2.75
CA LEU A 228 -13.00 -9.41 4.14
C LEU A 228 -14.02 -10.40 4.71
N THR A 229 -14.99 -10.80 3.89
CA THR A 229 -16.02 -11.78 4.28
C THR A 229 -15.59 -13.25 4.12
N ASN A 230 -14.40 -13.50 3.54
CA ASN A 230 -13.87 -14.83 3.25
C ASN A 230 -12.52 -15.10 3.95
N GLY A 231 -12.37 -14.63 5.20
CA GLY A 231 -11.19 -14.94 6.02
C GLY A 231 -9.87 -14.33 5.52
N GLY A 232 -9.92 -13.28 4.69
CA GLY A 232 -8.75 -12.52 4.25
C GLY A 232 -8.25 -12.82 2.84
N ALA A 233 -8.85 -13.79 2.12
CA ALA A 233 -8.50 -14.11 0.74
C ALA A 233 -9.72 -14.01 -0.18
N ALA A 234 -9.62 -13.23 -1.25
CA ALA A 234 -10.68 -13.15 -2.25
C ALA A 234 -10.83 -14.49 -2.98
N ASP A 235 -12.07 -14.88 -3.21
CA ASP A 235 -12.45 -16.01 -4.05
C ASP A 235 -13.21 -15.50 -5.27
N VAL A 236 -12.57 -15.64 -6.42
CA VAL A 236 -13.11 -15.19 -7.72
C VAL A 236 -14.42 -15.91 -8.08
N SER A 237 -14.63 -17.13 -7.57
CA SER A 237 -15.87 -17.89 -7.84
C SER A 237 -17.09 -17.33 -7.10
N THR A 238 -16.88 -16.61 -5.99
CA THR A 238 -17.93 -16.01 -5.16
C THR A 238 -17.99 -14.48 -5.31
N PHE A 239 -17.15 -13.90 -6.16
CA PHE A 239 -17.15 -12.47 -6.44
C PHE A 239 -18.43 -12.03 -7.17
N ASP A 240 -19.09 -11.01 -6.62
CA ASP A 240 -20.26 -10.39 -7.25
C ASP A 240 -19.82 -9.41 -8.36
N LYS A 241 -19.95 -9.85 -9.61
CA LYS A 241 -19.62 -9.05 -10.80
C LYS A 241 -20.47 -7.79 -10.98
N ALA A 242 -21.53 -7.58 -10.20
CA ALA A 242 -22.25 -6.31 -10.18
C ALA A 242 -21.31 -5.15 -9.79
N TYR A 243 -20.30 -5.40 -8.96
CA TYR A 243 -19.30 -4.40 -8.58
C TYR A 243 -18.49 -3.86 -9.77
N CYS A 244 -18.36 -4.62 -10.86
CA CYS A 244 -17.73 -4.15 -12.10
C CYS A 244 -18.58 -3.11 -12.85
N LYS A 245 -19.79 -2.77 -12.36
CA LYS A 245 -20.66 -1.75 -12.95
C LYS A 245 -20.97 -0.60 -12.00
N GLY A 246 -20.61 -0.72 -10.72
CA GLY A 246 -20.84 0.29 -9.70
C GLY A 246 -20.97 -0.33 -8.29
N PHE A 247 -21.04 0.51 -7.27
CA PHE A 247 -21.24 0.05 -5.89
C PHE A 247 -22.65 -0.54 -5.71
N ALA A 248 -22.76 -1.58 -4.89
CA ALA A 248 -24.06 -2.15 -4.52
C ALA A 248 -24.97 -1.16 -3.77
N SER A 249 -24.38 -0.20 -3.05
CA SER A 249 -25.11 0.86 -2.36
C SER A 249 -25.42 2.03 -3.30
N SER A 250 -26.70 2.28 -3.56
CA SER A 250 -27.14 3.43 -4.36
C SER A 250 -26.86 4.79 -3.69
N THR A 251 -26.54 4.81 -2.39
CA THR A 251 -26.20 6.04 -1.65
C THR A 251 -24.74 6.45 -1.81
N VAL A 252 -23.87 5.55 -2.30
CA VAL A 252 -22.47 5.86 -2.58
C VAL A 252 -22.29 6.04 -4.08
N ASN A 253 -22.36 7.31 -4.51
CA ASN A 253 -22.11 7.71 -5.88
C ASN A 253 -20.79 8.50 -5.93
N LEU A 254 -19.70 7.83 -6.28
CA LEU A 254 -18.37 8.42 -6.37
C LEU A 254 -18.05 8.81 -7.81
N ASN A 255 -17.60 10.04 -8.01
CA ASN A 255 -16.93 10.42 -9.25
C ASN A 255 -15.46 10.00 -9.16
N VAL A 256 -15.18 8.76 -9.58
CA VAL A 256 -13.86 8.13 -9.49
C VAL A 256 -12.79 8.96 -10.22
N GLN A 257 -13.10 9.50 -11.39
CA GLN A 257 -12.17 10.33 -12.16
C GLN A 257 -11.83 11.64 -11.43
N GLN A 258 -12.81 12.27 -10.78
CA GLN A 258 -12.56 13.46 -9.97
C GLN A 258 -11.71 13.16 -8.75
N LEU A 259 -11.95 12.02 -8.07
CA LEU A 259 -11.14 11.59 -6.93
C LEU A 259 -9.70 11.29 -7.35
N ALA A 260 -9.51 10.53 -8.44
CA ALA A 260 -8.19 10.27 -9.01
C ALA A 260 -7.46 11.56 -9.40
N SER A 261 -8.16 12.52 -10.03
CA SER A 261 -7.58 13.82 -10.40
C SER A 261 -7.19 14.66 -9.18
N THR A 262 -8.00 14.61 -8.12
CA THR A 262 -7.72 15.30 -6.85
C THR A 262 -6.51 14.68 -6.15
N LEU A 263 -6.41 13.34 -6.16
CA LEU A 263 -5.27 12.61 -5.62
C LEU A 263 -3.99 12.92 -6.38
N LEU A 264 -4.04 13.01 -7.72
CA LEU A 264 -2.91 13.42 -8.54
C LEU A 264 -2.44 14.85 -8.20
N ALA A 265 -3.37 15.80 -8.07
CA ALA A 265 -3.05 17.17 -7.69
C ALA A 265 -2.41 17.23 -6.28
N ALA A 266 -2.91 16.44 -5.33
CA ALA A 266 -2.32 16.31 -4.01
C ALA A 266 -0.89 15.74 -4.09
N ALA A 267 -0.65 14.76 -4.96
CA ALA A 267 0.67 14.18 -5.18
C ALA A 267 1.69 15.15 -5.76
N VAL A 268 1.28 15.97 -6.73
CA VAL A 268 2.12 17.07 -7.25
C VAL A 268 2.48 18.05 -6.14
N ASN A 269 1.52 18.44 -5.31
CA ASN A 269 1.76 19.36 -4.19
C ASN A 269 2.67 18.74 -3.12
N ALA A 270 2.48 17.47 -2.79
CA ALA A 270 3.34 16.74 -1.85
C ALA A 270 4.78 16.68 -2.36
N ALA A 271 4.98 16.32 -3.64
CA ALA A 271 6.29 16.31 -4.28
C ALA A 271 6.93 17.71 -4.29
N ALA A 272 6.16 18.76 -4.58
CA ALA A 272 6.66 20.13 -4.52
C ALA A 272 7.07 20.55 -3.09
N SER A 273 6.35 20.09 -2.07
CA SER A 273 6.64 20.44 -0.66
C SER A 273 8.00 19.92 -0.17
N VAL A 274 8.43 18.74 -0.65
CA VAL A 274 9.73 18.16 -0.29
C VAL A 274 10.91 18.81 -1.02
N LEU A 275 10.64 19.51 -2.13
CA LEU A 275 11.63 20.32 -2.87
C LEU A 275 11.89 21.70 -2.24
N GLY A 276 11.24 22.02 -1.11
CA GLY A 276 11.48 23.25 -0.37
C GLY A 276 12.93 23.42 0.13
N PRO A 277 13.26 24.56 0.76
CA PRO A 277 14.65 24.91 1.11
C PRO A 277 15.37 23.89 2.00
N ASN A 278 14.62 23.12 2.80
CA ASN A 278 15.18 22.08 3.67
C ASN A 278 15.46 20.75 2.95
N LYS A 279 14.99 20.57 1.70
CA LYS A 279 15.21 19.38 0.85
C LYS A 279 14.98 18.06 1.60
N GLN A 280 13.97 18.06 2.47
CA GLN A 280 13.71 16.96 3.38
C GLN A 280 13.28 15.74 2.58
N TYR A 281 13.82 14.56 2.92
CA TYR A 281 13.53 13.28 2.26
C TYR A 281 14.07 13.14 0.83
N LEU A 282 14.95 14.03 0.39
CA LEU A 282 15.62 13.90 -0.89
C LEU A 282 17.04 13.35 -0.71
N SER A 283 17.43 12.42 -1.58
CA SER A 283 18.76 11.83 -1.61
C SER A 283 19.33 11.83 -3.03
N LYS A 284 20.64 11.61 -3.15
CA LYS A 284 21.33 11.40 -4.43
C LYS A 284 21.38 9.92 -4.85
N SER A 285 21.11 9.02 -3.91
CA SER A 285 21.13 7.58 -4.08
C SER A 285 20.08 6.94 -3.17
N GLU A 286 19.84 5.65 -3.35
CA GLU A 286 19.03 4.89 -2.41
C GLU A 286 19.59 5.02 -0.98
N PRO A 287 18.73 5.22 0.03
CA PRO A 287 19.15 5.20 1.42
C PRO A 287 19.74 3.85 1.83
N LEU A 288 20.72 3.89 2.74
CA LEU A 288 21.26 2.68 3.35
C LEU A 288 20.20 1.90 4.10
N LEU A 289 20.34 0.58 4.09
CA LEU A 289 19.44 -0.31 4.79
C LEU A 289 19.70 -0.29 6.32
N PRO A 290 18.71 -0.63 7.14
CA PRO A 290 18.91 -0.77 8.57
C PRO A 290 19.86 -1.91 8.90
N THR A 291 20.59 -1.77 10.02
CA THR A 291 21.49 -2.81 10.52
C THR A 291 20.83 -4.18 10.66
N TYR A 292 19.54 -4.23 11.03
CA TYR A 292 18.82 -5.50 11.16
C TYR A 292 18.70 -6.27 9.84
N VAL A 293 18.77 -5.59 8.68
CA VAL A 293 18.77 -6.26 7.38
C VAL A 293 20.09 -6.99 7.16
N CYS A 294 21.22 -6.30 7.36
CA CYS A 294 22.55 -6.93 7.26
C CYS A 294 22.76 -8.02 8.32
N GLN A 295 22.20 -7.88 9.52
CA GLN A 295 22.24 -8.93 10.54
C GLN A 295 21.44 -10.18 10.11
N ARG A 296 20.29 -10.00 9.46
CA ARG A 296 19.48 -11.10 8.92
C ARG A 296 20.14 -11.74 7.70
N TYR A 297 20.85 -10.96 6.88
CA TYR A 297 21.45 -11.37 5.61
C TYR A 297 22.95 -11.01 5.49
N PRO A 298 23.83 -11.57 6.34
CA PRO A 298 25.23 -11.14 6.45
C PRO A 298 26.07 -11.37 5.18
N ASN A 299 25.67 -12.31 4.32
CA ASN A 299 26.42 -12.69 3.11
C ASN A 299 25.81 -12.13 1.81
N SER A 300 24.84 -11.21 1.93
CA SER A 300 24.07 -10.72 0.78
C SER A 300 24.58 -9.39 0.22
N GLY A 301 25.69 -8.85 0.73
CA GLY A 301 26.34 -7.64 0.19
C GLY A 301 25.52 -6.36 0.30
N PHE A 302 24.57 -6.29 1.23
CA PHE A 302 23.78 -5.09 1.50
C PHE A 302 24.64 -3.98 2.09
N SER A 303 24.37 -2.72 1.72
CA SER A 303 24.98 -1.54 2.36
C SER A 303 24.08 -1.05 3.50
N CYS A 304 24.56 -1.12 4.76
CA CYS A 304 23.75 -0.78 5.92
C CYS A 304 24.29 0.44 6.70
N THR A 305 23.40 1.06 7.47
CA THR A 305 23.69 2.22 8.32
C THR A 305 24.77 1.99 9.39
N ALA A 306 25.05 0.74 9.78
CA ALA A 306 26.17 0.42 10.67
C ALA A 306 27.54 0.47 9.98
N ASP A 307 27.58 0.42 8.65
CA ASP A 307 28.83 0.40 7.87
C ASP A 307 29.42 1.82 7.65
N VAL A 308 28.78 2.87 8.20
CA VAL A 308 29.19 4.28 8.08
C VAL A 308 29.84 4.81 9.37
N VAL A 309 30.12 3.95 10.35
CA VAL A 309 30.96 4.29 11.50
C VAL A 309 32.21 3.41 11.49
N ALA A 310 33.13 3.74 10.59
CA ALA A 310 34.54 3.37 10.62
C ALA A 310 35.36 4.51 10.02
#